data_AF-F8MKE8-F1
#
_entry.id   AF-F8MKE8-F1
#
_cell.length_a   1.000
_cell.length_b   1.000
_cell.length_c   1.000
_cell.angle_alpha   90.00
_cell.angle_beta   90.00
_cell.angle_gamma   90.00
#
_symmetry.space_group_name_H-M   'P 1'
#
loop_
_entity.id
_entity.type
_entity.pdbx_description
1 polymer ?
#
loop_
_entity_poly.entity_id
_entity_poly.type
_entity_poly.pdbx_seq_one_letter_code
_entity_poly.pdbx_strand_id
1 'polypeptide(L)'
;MGGLNLEVFKFGMYLMFPIGIMFYFGTNLDQRFSVPDFWPKPENANKVPYDRDEIHEELERLRARRLYLREKRLASEAQQQQQQNNDQE
;
A
#
# COMPACT_ATOMS: atom_id res chain seq x y z
N MET A 1 14.58 39.25 -47.65
CA MET A 1 13.12 39.01 -47.69
C MET A 1 12.84 37.55 -47.39
N GLY A 2 12.46 37.23 -46.15
CA GLY A 2 12.14 35.85 -45.75
C GLY A 2 11.20 35.76 -44.54
N GLY A 3 10.56 36.87 -44.15
CA GLY A 3 9.77 36.96 -42.90
C GLY A 3 8.52 36.09 -42.91
N LEU A 4 7.68 36.22 -43.96
CA LEU A 4 6.41 35.50 -44.08
C LEU A 4 6.57 33.97 -44.10
N ASN A 5 7.56 33.44 -44.81
CA ASN A 5 7.78 32.00 -44.89
C ASN A 5 8.27 31.42 -43.55
N LEU A 6 9.03 32.19 -42.79
CA LEU A 6 9.52 31.77 -41.47
C LEU A 6 8.39 31.75 -40.43
N GLU A 7 7.46 32.71 -40.50
CA GLU A 7 6.29 32.78 -39.63
C GLU A 7 5.33 31.61 -39.86
N VAL A 8 5.07 31.26 -41.13
CA VAL A 8 4.26 30.09 -41.49
C VAL A 8 4.91 28.78 -41.02
N PHE A 9 6.24 28.66 -41.14
CA PHE A 9 6.97 27.49 -40.62
C PHE A 9 6.87 27.38 -39.09
N LYS A 10 7.06 28.48 -38.36
CA LYS A 10 6.91 28.52 -36.90
C LYS A 10 5.49 28.14 -36.47
N PHE A 11 4.49 28.69 -37.14
CA PHE A 11 3.08 28.38 -36.88
C PHE A 11 2.77 26.90 -37.14
N GLY A 12 3.25 26.35 -38.26
CA GLY A 12 3.14 24.94 -38.59
C GLY A 12 3.82 24.04 -37.54
N MET A 13 5.00 24.41 -37.07
CA MET A 13 5.71 23.69 -36.00
C MET A 13 4.91 23.71 -34.69
N TYR A 14 4.37 24.87 -34.29
CA TYR A 14 3.59 25.00 -33.06
C TYR A 14 2.25 24.27 -33.09
N LEU A 15 1.68 24.02 -34.28
CA LEU A 15 0.51 23.16 -34.43
C LEU A 15 0.89 21.67 -34.46
N MET A 16 1.89 21.31 -35.29
CA MET A 16 2.27 19.92 -35.50
C MET A 16 2.94 19.29 -34.28
N PHE A 17 3.70 20.07 -33.50
CA PHE A 17 4.39 19.58 -32.32
C PHE A 17 3.44 19.03 -31.24
N PRO A 18 2.45 19.80 -30.72
CA PRO A 18 1.52 19.27 -29.72
C PRO A 18 0.60 18.19 -30.28
N ILE A 19 0.16 18.31 -31.54
CA ILE A 19 -0.68 17.29 -32.19
C ILE A 19 0.08 15.98 -32.35
N GLY A 20 1.34 16.03 -32.79
CA GLY A 20 2.20 14.85 -32.95
C GLY A 20 2.51 14.17 -31.62
N ILE A 21 2.82 14.95 -30.58
CA ILE A 21 3.03 14.42 -29.22
C ILE A 21 1.75 13.76 -28.70
N MET A 22 0.59 14.39 -28.89
CA MET A 22 -0.70 13.81 -28.51
C MET A 22 -1.04 12.57 -29.34
N PHE A 23 -0.70 12.50 -30.62
CA PHE A 23 -0.94 11.30 -31.42
C PHE A 23 -0.04 10.13 -30.98
N TYR A 24 1.22 10.41 -30.67
CA TYR A 24 2.18 9.37 -30.27
C TYR A 24 1.94 8.87 -28.85
N PHE A 25 1.70 9.76 -27.88
CA PHE A 25 1.50 9.39 -26.48
C PHE A 25 0.02 9.23 -26.10
N GLY A 26 -0.90 9.99 -26.71
CA GLY A 26 -2.31 10.11 -26.33
C GLY A 26 -3.16 8.86 -26.51
N THR A 27 -2.81 7.97 -27.44
CA THR A 27 -3.64 6.79 -27.73
C THR A 27 -3.23 5.54 -26.94
N ASN A 28 -2.08 5.57 -26.26
CA ASN A 28 -1.49 4.39 -25.60
C ASN A 28 -0.90 4.71 -24.21
N LEU A 29 -1.46 5.69 -23.49
CA LEU A 29 -0.98 6.01 -22.13
C LEU A 29 -1.16 4.82 -21.18
N ASP A 30 -2.32 4.17 -21.23
CA ASP A 30 -2.65 3.10 -20.29
C ASP A 30 -1.64 1.95 -20.38
N GLN A 31 -1.38 1.42 -21.57
CA GLN A 31 -0.40 0.34 -21.75
C GLN A 31 1.04 0.76 -21.42
N ARG A 32 1.42 2.01 -21.67
CA ARG A 32 2.81 2.49 -21.47
C ARG A 32 3.11 2.90 -20.02
N PHE A 33 2.09 3.32 -19.27
CA PHE A 33 2.24 3.86 -17.92
C PHE A 33 1.49 3.05 -16.86
N SER A 34 0.74 2.01 -17.23
CA SER A 34 0.17 1.08 -16.25
C SER A 34 1.28 0.35 -15.52
N VAL A 35 1.24 0.40 -14.19
CA VAL A 35 2.10 -0.43 -13.35
C VAL A 35 1.38 -1.76 -13.15
N PRO A 36 1.91 -2.88 -13.70
CA PRO A 36 1.33 -4.20 -13.42
C PRO A 36 1.44 -4.49 -11.91
N ASP A 37 0.41 -5.11 -11.35
CA ASP A 37 0.33 -5.47 -9.93
C ASP A 37 0.50 -4.27 -8.96
N PHE A 38 0.08 -3.05 -9.36
CA PHE A 38 0.13 -1.87 -8.49
C PHE A 38 -0.57 -2.07 -7.14
N TRP A 39 -1.72 -2.76 -7.15
CA TRP A 39 -2.45 -3.10 -5.94
C TRP A 39 -2.02 -4.47 -5.41
N PRO A 40 -1.84 -4.63 -4.09
CA PRO A 40 -1.57 -5.94 -3.52
C PRO A 40 -2.72 -6.89 -3.89
N LYS A 41 -2.33 -8.07 -4.38
CA LYS A 41 -3.26 -9.11 -4.80
C LYS A 41 -4.25 -9.41 -3.66
N PRO A 42 -5.53 -9.73 -3.96
CA PRO A 42 -6.53 -10.03 -2.94
C PRO A 42 -6.14 -11.21 -2.04
N GLU A 43 -5.25 -12.08 -2.51
CA GLU A 43 -4.64 -13.17 -1.74
C GLU A 43 -3.77 -12.67 -0.57
N ASN A 44 -3.13 -11.51 -0.74
CA ASN A 44 -2.29 -10.86 0.27
C ASN A 44 -3.09 -9.89 1.16
N ALA A 45 -4.35 -9.66 0.84
CA ALA A 45 -5.23 -8.84 1.65
C ALA A 45 -5.69 -9.65 2.88
N ASN A 46 -5.88 -8.95 4.01
CA ASN A 46 -6.48 -9.57 5.19
C ASN A 46 -7.92 -9.98 4.87
N LYS A 47 -8.21 -11.28 4.89
CA LYS A 47 -9.55 -11.81 4.68
C LYS A 47 -10.33 -11.63 5.98
N VAL A 48 -11.31 -10.73 5.95
CA VAL A 48 -12.25 -10.58 7.07
C VAL A 48 -13.23 -11.77 7.02
N PRO A 49 -13.46 -12.47 8.14
CA PRO A 49 -14.48 -13.51 8.20
C PRO A 49 -15.85 -12.97 7.83
N TYR A 50 -16.58 -13.67 6.97
CA TYR A 50 -17.91 -13.24 6.51
C TYR A 50 -19.04 -14.06 7.15
N ASP A 51 -18.77 -15.32 7.50
CA ASP A 51 -19.75 -16.21 8.11
C ASP A 51 -19.79 -16.07 9.62
N ARG A 52 -20.98 -16.24 10.21
CA ARG A 52 -21.17 -16.11 11.65
C ARG A 52 -20.29 -17.07 12.44
N ASP A 53 -20.19 -18.32 12.03
CA ASP A 53 -19.43 -19.33 12.77
C ASP A 53 -17.92 -19.03 12.71
N GLU A 54 -17.41 -18.62 11.54
CA GLU A 54 -16.02 -18.20 11.32
C GLU A 54 -15.65 -16.97 12.18
N ILE A 55 -16.58 -16.01 12.32
CA ILE A 55 -16.42 -14.85 13.20
C ILE A 55 -16.30 -15.29 14.66
N HIS A 56 -17.10 -16.25 15.13
CA HIS A 56 -17.05 -16.71 16.52
C HIS A 56 -15.73 -17.43 16.81
N GLU A 57 -15.28 -18.30 15.92
CA GLU A 57 -14.02 -19.02 16.06
C GLU A 57 -12.82 -18.05 16.11
N GLU A 58 -12.75 -17.10 15.18
CA GLU A 58 -11.67 -16.11 15.17
C GLU A 58 -11.72 -15.21 16.42
N LEU A 59 -12.92 -14.87 16.90
CA LEU A 59 -13.09 -14.10 18.14
C LEU A 59 -12.63 -14.88 19.38
N GLU A 60 -12.91 -16.19 19.45
CA GLU A 60 -12.39 -17.07 20.50
C GLU A 60 -10.86 -17.18 20.44
N ARG A 61 -10.28 -17.35 19.24
CA ARG A 61 -8.83 -17.34 19.02
C ARG A 61 -8.19 -16.06 19.54
N LEU A 62 -8.78 -14.91 19.23
CA LEU A 62 -8.30 -13.60 19.69
C LEU A 62 -8.41 -13.44 21.21
N ARG A 63 -9.49 -13.92 21.83
CA ARG A 63 -9.65 -13.93 23.30
C ARG A 63 -8.60 -14.80 23.98
N ALA A 64 -8.37 -16.01 23.49
CA ALA A 64 -7.37 -16.92 24.02
C ALA A 64 -5.95 -16.31 23.91
N ARG A 65 -5.62 -15.73 22.75
CA ARG A 65 -4.35 -15.02 22.54
C ARG A 65 -4.17 -13.87 23.52
N ARG A 66 -5.22 -13.09 23.77
CA ARG A 66 -5.18 -11.97 24.73
C ARG A 66 -4.92 -12.45 26.17
N LEU A 67 -5.60 -13.53 26.60
CA LEU A 67 -5.42 -14.09 27.94
C LEU A 67 -4.00 -14.63 28.12
N TYR A 68 -3.50 -15.41 27.16
CA TYR A 68 -2.13 -15.93 27.17
C TYR A 68 -1.07 -14.82 27.28
N LEU A 69 -1.20 -13.76 26.48
CA LEU A 69 -0.28 -12.62 26.54
C LEU A 69 -0.34 -11.88 27.88
N ARG A 70 -1.53 -11.80 28.49
CA ARG A 70 -1.71 -11.20 29.82
C ARG A 70 -1.02 -12.04 30.89
N GLU A 71 -1.24 -13.35 30.90
CA GLU A 71 -0.60 -14.27 31.85
C GLU A 71 0.91 -14.23 31.73
N LYS A 72 1.44 -14.26 30.50
CA LYS A 72 2.88 -14.15 30.25
C LYS A 72 3.46 -12.86 30.82
N ARG A 73 2.74 -11.74 30.67
CA ARG A 73 3.16 -10.44 31.23
C ARG A 73 3.19 -10.48 32.76
N LEU A 74 2.12 -10.94 33.39
CA LEU A 74 2.04 -11.04 34.85
C LEU A 74 3.11 -11.97 35.42
N ALA A 75 3.38 -13.10 34.76
CA ALA A 75 4.45 -14.02 35.16
C ALA A 75 5.83 -13.37 35.06
N SER A 76 6.11 -12.60 33.98
CA SER A 76 7.38 -11.87 33.85
C SER A 76 7.53 -10.76 34.90
N GLU A 77 6.43 -10.04 35.21
CA GLU A 77 6.44 -9.00 36.25
C GLU A 77 6.69 -9.60 37.64
N ALA A 78 6.07 -10.76 37.96
CA ALA A 78 6.30 -11.46 39.22
C ALA A 78 7.73 -11.99 39.35
N GLN A 79 8.31 -12.52 38.28
CA GLN A 79 9.71 -12.97 38.26
C GLN A 79 10.69 -11.79 38.46
N GLN A 80 10.42 -10.65 37.82
CA GLN A 80 11.24 -9.45 37.99
C GLN A 80 11.16 -8.90 39.42
N GLN A 81 9.98 -8.90 40.03
CA GLN A 81 9.81 -8.48 41.44
C GLN A 81 10.52 -9.42 42.42
N GLN A 82 10.49 -10.74 42.18
CA GLN A 82 11.23 -11.70 43.00
C GLN A 82 12.75 -11.53 42.89
N GLN A 83 13.26 -11.28 41.68
CA GLN A 83 14.68 -10.99 41.49
C GLN A 83 15.10 -9.70 42.20
N GLN A 84 14.31 -8.63 42.06
CA GLN A 84 14.59 -7.35 42.74
C GLN A 84 14.57 -7.45 44.26
N ASN A 85 13.69 -8.27 44.84
CA ASN A 85 13.66 -8.48 46.29
C ASN A 85 14.86 -9.29 46.78
N ASN A 86 15.29 -10.31 46.03
CA ASN A 86 16.44 -11.13 46.41
C ASN A 86 17.78 -10.39 46.26
N ASP A 87 17.87 -9.38 45.40
CA ASP A 87 19.06 -8.53 45.24
C ASP A 87 19.15 -7.42 46.33
N GLN A 88 18.11 -7.24 47.15
CA GLN A 88 18.04 -6.25 48.22
C GLN A 88 18.30 -6.82 49.63
N GLU A 89 18.33 -8.14 49.80
CA GLU A 89 18.80 -8.84 51.02
C GLU A 89 20.31 -9.15 50.94
#